data_AF-A0A2N1MB72-F1
#
_entry.id   AF-A0A2N1MB72-F1
#
_cell.length_a   1.000
_cell.length_b   1.000
_cell.length_c   1.000
_cell.angle_alpha   90.00
_cell.angle_beta   90.00
_cell.angle_gamma   90.00
#
_symmetry.space_group_name_H-M   'P 1'
#
loop_
_entity.id
_entity.type
_entity.pdbx_description
1 polymer ?
#
loop_
_entity_poly.entity_id
_entity_poly.type
_entity_poly.pdbx_seq_one_letter_code
_entity_poly.pdbx_strand_id
1 'polypeptide(L)'
;MVKTNYSGLNPVVVQALNNLQYRYSDETPEMWCSRVLNNIEEACRNEFSRINVVIKNLQNEINQHYAIVQRSNFDQRSVSNESEANSTNESETNSRGSLTNPSSSSSGSSGSSQKFANIISVIRKQFTDIFDRIKGANDYSLDQMCGIVSVDILSRLEMGVIGKDTIKGFYHGENLNSKNLEKIGAWIDNTHLHRY
;
A
#
# COMPACT_ATOMS: atom_id res chain seq x y z
N MET A 1 -39.17 33.01 -2.08
CA MET A 1 -37.86 32.87 -1.42
C MET A 1 -38.01 31.91 -0.24
N VAL A 2 -37.48 30.70 -0.36
CA VAL A 2 -37.41 29.74 0.75
C VAL A 2 -36.38 30.25 1.74
N LYS A 3 -36.77 30.55 2.99
CA LYS A 3 -35.84 30.89 4.06
C LYS A 3 -35.22 29.61 4.61
N THR A 4 -34.00 29.30 4.18
CA THR A 4 -33.17 28.23 4.76
C THR A 4 -32.57 28.74 6.08
N ASN A 5 -32.90 28.10 7.20
CA ASN A 5 -32.33 28.43 8.51
C ASN A 5 -30.95 27.77 8.63
N TYR A 6 -29.88 28.55 8.47
CA TYR A 6 -28.49 28.12 8.64
C TYR A 6 -28.01 28.20 10.11
N SER A 7 -28.92 28.02 11.08
CA SER A 7 -28.60 28.15 12.50
C SER A 7 -27.58 27.09 12.94
N GLY A 8 -26.39 27.54 13.36
CA GLY A 8 -25.29 26.69 13.83
C GLY A 8 -24.11 26.53 12.86
N LEU A 9 -24.20 27.02 11.61
CA LEU A 9 -23.10 26.98 10.66
C LEU A 9 -22.11 28.14 10.89
N ASN A 10 -20.83 27.89 10.58
CA ASN A 10 -19.78 28.90 10.62
C ASN A 10 -20.16 30.08 9.68
N PRO A 11 -20.06 31.35 10.11
CA PRO A 11 -20.41 32.52 9.30
C PRO A 11 -19.74 32.57 7.92
N VAL A 12 -18.50 32.07 7.82
CA VAL A 12 -17.75 31.97 6.55
C VAL A 12 -18.44 30.99 5.59
N VAL A 13 -18.92 29.87 6.10
CA VAL A 13 -19.66 28.86 5.34
C VAL A 13 -21.00 29.42 4.89
N VAL A 14 -21.71 30.13 5.76
CA VAL A 14 -22.97 30.80 5.42
C VAL A 14 -22.77 31.83 4.31
N GLN A 15 -21.71 32.62 4.36
CA GLN A 15 -21.38 33.59 3.31
C GLN A 15 -21.09 32.90 1.97
N ALA A 16 -20.33 31.80 1.99
CA ALA A 16 -20.03 31.03 0.78
C ALA A 16 -21.30 30.44 0.14
N LEU A 17 -22.21 29.89 0.96
CA LEU A 17 -23.48 29.35 0.50
C LEU A 17 -24.39 30.44 -0.09
N ASN A 18 -24.47 31.62 0.54
CA ASN A 18 -25.22 32.75 0.00
C ASN A 18 -24.65 33.23 -1.35
N ASN A 19 -23.33 33.29 -1.48
CA ASN A 19 -22.67 33.68 -2.73
C ASN A 19 -22.93 32.64 -3.84
N LEU A 20 -22.88 31.34 -3.51
CA LEU A 20 -23.23 30.25 -4.41
C LEU A 20 -24.70 30.36 -4.86
N GLN A 21 -25.61 30.54 -3.93
CA GLN A 21 -27.04 30.64 -4.23
C GLN A 21 -27.39 31.89 -5.05
N TYR A 22 -26.68 33.00 -4.84
CA TYR A 22 -26.78 34.18 -5.70
C TYR A 22 -26.23 33.92 -7.11
N ARG A 23 -25.09 33.23 -7.22
CA ARG A 23 -24.42 32.95 -8.48
C ARG A 23 -25.22 32.02 -9.40
N TYR A 24 -26.03 31.14 -8.82
CA TYR A 24 -26.86 30.17 -9.53
C TYR A 24 -28.36 30.40 -9.28
N SER A 25 -28.76 31.66 -9.08
CA SER A 25 -30.13 32.02 -8.68
C SER A 25 -31.21 31.71 -9.73
N ASP A 26 -30.81 31.51 -10.98
CA ASP A 26 -31.65 31.14 -12.13
C ASP A 26 -31.70 29.62 -12.38
N GLU A 27 -30.89 28.84 -11.66
CA GLU A 27 -30.85 27.39 -11.72
C GLU A 27 -31.61 26.75 -10.55
N THR A 28 -32.20 25.57 -10.76
CA THR A 28 -32.81 24.83 -9.64
C THR A 28 -31.72 24.32 -8.68
N PRO A 29 -32.05 24.11 -7.39
CA PRO A 29 -31.12 23.55 -6.42
C PRO A 29 -30.36 22.31 -6.88
N GLU A 30 -31.04 21.42 -7.61
CA GLU A 30 -30.48 20.19 -8.14
C GLU A 30 -29.45 20.45 -9.25
N MET A 31 -29.69 21.44 -10.12
CA MET A 31 -28.81 21.76 -11.24
C MET A 31 -27.49 22.37 -10.76
N TRP A 32 -27.52 23.35 -9.86
CA TRP A 32 -26.29 23.96 -9.40
C TRP A 32 -25.50 23.02 -8.47
N CYS A 33 -26.17 22.22 -7.62
CA CYS A 33 -25.51 21.16 -6.86
C CYS A 33 -24.77 20.18 -7.78
N SER A 34 -25.43 19.74 -8.86
CA SER A 34 -24.81 18.85 -9.85
C SER A 34 -23.59 19.48 -10.52
N ARG A 35 -23.65 20.77 -10.87
CA ARG A 35 -22.51 21.50 -11.45
C ARG A 35 -21.34 21.64 -10.49
N VAL A 36 -21.61 21.99 -9.22
CA VAL A 36 -20.58 22.10 -8.20
C VAL A 36 -19.90 20.75 -7.97
N LEU A 37 -20.68 19.68 -7.86
CA LEU A 37 -20.15 18.31 -7.72
C LEU A 37 -19.29 17.90 -8.92
N ASN A 38 -19.77 18.14 -10.15
CA ASN A 38 -19.02 17.83 -11.37
C ASN A 38 -17.69 18.60 -11.44
N ASN A 39 -17.69 19.88 -11.07
CA ASN A 39 -16.46 20.69 -11.07
C ASN A 39 -15.44 20.19 -10.04
N ILE A 40 -15.90 19.82 -8.84
CA ILE A 40 -15.04 19.25 -7.81
C ILE A 40 -14.49 17.90 -8.28
N GLU A 41 -15.34 17.04 -8.81
CA GLU A 41 -14.95 15.73 -9.31
C GLU A 41 -13.93 15.85 -10.44
N GLU A 42 -14.13 16.77 -11.38
CA GLU A 42 -13.20 17.03 -12.47
C GLU A 42 -11.86 17.60 -11.98
N ALA A 43 -11.89 18.56 -11.04
CA ALA A 43 -10.68 19.08 -10.42
C ALA A 43 -9.87 17.96 -9.74
N CYS A 44 -10.53 17.11 -8.94
CA CYS A 44 -9.91 15.97 -8.29
C CYS A 44 -9.32 14.99 -9.32
N ARG A 45 -10.10 14.58 -10.34
CA ARG A 45 -9.62 13.68 -11.41
C ARG A 45 -8.37 14.22 -12.11
N ASN A 46 -8.34 15.52 -12.38
CA ASN A 46 -7.21 16.18 -13.04
C ASN A 46 -5.97 16.21 -12.14
N GLU A 47 -6.11 16.50 -10.85
CA GLU A 47 -5.01 16.46 -9.88
C GLU A 47 -4.45 15.05 -9.71
N PHE A 48 -5.30 14.05 -9.51
CA PHE A 48 -4.88 12.65 -9.43
C PHE A 48 -4.19 12.16 -10.71
N SER A 49 -4.67 12.59 -11.88
CA SER A 49 -4.03 12.27 -13.16
C SER A 49 -2.61 12.84 -13.25
N ARG A 50 -2.40 14.09 -12.80
CA ARG A 50 -1.06 14.70 -12.74
C ARG A 50 -0.15 13.99 -11.77
N ILE A 51 -0.63 13.66 -10.57
CA ILE A 51 0.13 12.90 -9.57
C ILE A 51 0.56 11.54 -10.14
N ASN A 52 -0.34 10.84 -10.83
CA ASN A 52 -0.03 9.55 -11.46
C ASN A 52 1.09 9.66 -12.52
N VAL A 53 1.09 10.73 -13.32
CA VAL A 53 2.19 11.00 -14.27
C VAL A 53 3.51 11.22 -13.53
N VAL A 54 3.52 12.01 -12.46
CA VAL A 54 4.72 12.26 -11.65
C VAL A 54 5.25 10.96 -11.03
N ILE A 55 4.37 10.13 -10.46
CA ILE A 55 4.74 8.82 -9.90
C ILE A 55 5.40 7.93 -10.96
N LYS A 56 4.81 7.84 -12.16
CA LYS A 56 5.38 7.05 -13.26
C LYS A 56 6.76 7.56 -13.69
N ASN A 57 6.94 8.87 -13.75
CA ASN A 57 8.24 9.46 -14.08
C ASN A 57 9.29 9.12 -13.02
N LEU A 58 8.97 9.28 -11.74
CA LEU A 58 9.87 8.93 -10.64
C LEU A 58 10.23 7.44 -10.63
N GLN A 59 9.27 6.56 -10.89
CA GLN A 59 9.51 5.12 -11.02
C GLN A 59 10.49 4.83 -12.17
N ASN A 60 10.32 5.49 -13.31
CA ASN A 60 11.24 5.33 -14.44
C ASN A 60 12.65 5.83 -14.10
N GLU A 61 12.79 6.99 -13.47
CA GLU A 61 14.09 7.51 -13.03
C GLU A 61 14.79 6.57 -12.05
N ILE A 62 14.07 6.05 -11.04
CA ILE A 62 14.60 5.08 -10.09
C ILE A 62 15.09 3.81 -10.81
N ASN A 63 14.31 3.30 -11.77
CA ASN A 63 14.69 2.11 -12.54
C ASN A 63 15.94 2.36 -13.38
N GLN A 64 16.06 3.54 -14.00
CA GLN A 64 17.27 3.93 -14.75
C GLN A 64 18.49 4.03 -13.84
N HIS A 65 18.37 4.70 -12.69
CA HIS A 65 19.46 4.79 -11.71
C HIS A 65 19.90 3.40 -11.24
N TYR A 66 18.96 2.50 -10.97
CA TYR A 66 19.28 1.14 -10.55
C TYR A 66 20.01 0.34 -11.65
N ALA A 67 19.60 0.48 -12.91
CA ALA A 67 20.27 -0.16 -14.04
C ALA A 67 21.71 0.35 -14.23
N ILE A 68 21.94 1.66 -14.08
CA ILE A 68 23.27 2.27 -14.17
C ILE A 68 24.17 1.79 -13.02
N VAL A 69 23.67 1.80 -11.78
CA VAL A 69 24.44 1.36 -10.61
C VAL A 69 24.81 -0.11 -10.72
N GLN A 70 23.88 -0.99 -11.12
CA GLN A 70 24.19 -2.40 -11.34
C GLN A 70 25.26 -2.62 -12.41
N ARG A 71 25.18 -1.89 -13.52
CA ARG A 71 26.17 -1.97 -14.60
C ARG A 71 27.54 -1.49 -14.14
N SER A 72 27.62 -0.38 -13.41
CA SER A 72 28.87 0.15 -12.86
C SER A 72 29.56 -0.81 -11.87
N ASN A 73 28.79 -1.52 -11.04
CA ASN A 73 29.32 -2.53 -10.12
C ASN A 73 29.85 -3.78 -10.84
N PHE A 74 29.31 -4.11 -12.01
CA PHE A 74 29.82 -5.20 -12.84
C PHE A 74 31.15 -4.82 -13.50
N ASP A 75 31.24 -3.60 -14.04
CA ASP A 75 32.43 -3.12 -14.74
C ASP A 75 33.63 -2.85 -13.80
N GLN A 76 33.39 -2.47 -12.54
CA GLN A 76 34.49 -2.33 -11.55
C GLN A 76 35.04 -3.68 -11.07
N ARG A 77 34.20 -4.72 -11.04
CA ARG A 77 34.56 -6.06 -10.55
C ARG A 77 35.30 -6.88 -11.62
N SER A 78 35.14 -6.54 -12.90
CA SER A 78 35.92 -7.11 -14.00
C SER A 78 37.31 -6.49 -14.13
N VAL A 79 37.47 -5.18 -13.84
CA VAL A 79 38.78 -4.50 -13.89
C VAL A 79 39.73 -4.93 -12.75
N SER A 80 39.19 -5.46 -11.64
CA SER A 80 40.00 -5.85 -10.47
C SER A 80 40.66 -7.23 -10.57
N ASN A 81 40.40 -8.00 -11.64
CA ASN A 81 40.88 -9.39 -11.77
C ASN A 81 41.97 -9.61 -12.84
N GLU A 82 42.49 -8.55 -13.47
CA GLU A 82 43.44 -8.69 -14.60
C GLU A 82 44.93 -8.66 -14.21
N SER A 83 45.29 -8.68 -12.92
CA SER A 83 46.70 -8.73 -12.53
C SER A 83 46.98 -9.72 -11.40
N GLU A 84 47.04 -11.01 -11.71
CA GLU A 84 48.09 -11.87 -11.13
C GLU A 84 48.58 -12.88 -12.17
N ALA A 85 49.90 -12.94 -12.27
CA ALA A 85 50.64 -13.54 -13.36
C ALA A 85 51.04 -15.00 -13.08
N ASN A 86 51.24 -15.71 -14.19
CA ASN A 86 52.37 -16.60 -14.45
C ASN A 86 52.27 -18.10 -14.08
N SER A 87 52.27 -18.89 -15.16
CA SER A 87 52.97 -20.15 -15.43
C SER A 87 53.20 -21.15 -14.30
N THR A 88 52.66 -22.37 -14.45
CA THR A 88 53.44 -23.62 -14.44
C THR A 88 52.66 -24.71 -15.19
N ASN A 89 53.37 -25.45 -16.04
CA ASN A 89 52.86 -26.48 -16.95
C ASN A 89 52.67 -27.86 -16.29
N GLU A 90 51.97 -28.73 -17.04
CA GLU A 90 51.96 -30.21 -17.02
C GLU A 90 51.22 -30.90 -15.85
N SER A 91 50.26 -31.80 -16.08
CA SER A 91 50.35 -33.00 -16.92
C SER A 91 48.97 -33.66 -17.05
N GLU A 92 48.77 -34.34 -18.18
CA GLU A 92 47.60 -35.13 -18.53
C GLU A 92 47.34 -36.29 -17.55
N THR A 93 46.07 -36.62 -17.29
CA THR A 93 45.62 -38.03 -17.20
C THR A 93 44.10 -38.13 -17.33
N ASN A 94 43.67 -39.01 -18.23
CA ASN A 94 42.29 -39.39 -18.49
C ASN A 94 41.78 -40.35 -17.41
N SER A 95 40.59 -40.12 -16.84
CA SER A 95 39.81 -41.22 -16.25
C SER A 95 38.30 -41.00 -16.36
N ARG A 96 37.78 -41.67 -17.38
CA ARG A 96 36.44 -42.23 -17.57
C ARG A 96 35.70 -42.61 -16.28
N GLY A 97 34.45 -42.16 -16.16
CA GLY A 97 33.42 -42.87 -15.40
C GLY A 97 32.47 -41.98 -14.59
N SER A 98 31.24 -41.80 -15.10
CA SER A 98 29.98 -42.13 -14.41
C SER A 98 28.84 -41.27 -14.95
N LEU A 99 28.00 -41.89 -15.80
CA LEU A 99 26.69 -41.39 -16.17
C LEU A 99 25.80 -41.47 -14.93
N THR A 100 25.55 -40.33 -14.29
CA THR A 100 24.43 -40.18 -13.35
C THR A 100 23.64 -38.94 -13.76
N ASN A 101 22.36 -39.17 -14.05
CA ASN A 101 21.37 -38.19 -14.48
C ASN A 101 21.32 -36.98 -13.52
N PRO A 102 21.20 -35.75 -14.01
CA PRO A 102 20.52 -34.72 -13.24
C PRO A 102 19.05 -34.74 -13.63
N SER A 103 18.26 -35.27 -12.72
CA SER A 103 16.83 -35.06 -12.63
C SER A 103 16.52 -33.57 -12.81
N SER A 104 15.51 -33.32 -13.64
CA SER A 104 14.77 -32.07 -13.71
C SER A 104 14.54 -31.46 -12.32
N SER A 105 15.20 -30.35 -12.04
CA SER A 105 14.65 -29.35 -11.13
C SER A 105 14.26 -28.16 -11.97
N SER A 106 12.97 -28.09 -12.29
CA SER A 106 12.34 -26.84 -12.64
C SER A 106 12.61 -25.88 -11.48
N SER A 107 13.48 -24.90 -11.71
CA SER A 107 13.65 -23.75 -10.84
C SER A 107 12.38 -22.91 -10.92
N GLY A 108 11.35 -23.41 -10.23
CA GLY A 108 10.06 -22.76 -10.09
C GLY A 108 10.24 -21.44 -9.36
N SER A 109 10.25 -20.36 -10.15
CA SER A 109 9.81 -19.00 -9.82
C SER A 109 9.68 -18.70 -8.32
N SER A 110 10.80 -18.65 -7.61
CA SER A 110 10.84 -18.46 -6.15
C SER A 110 10.80 -16.98 -5.75
N GLY A 111 10.74 -16.07 -6.73
CA GLY A 111 10.79 -14.63 -6.48
C GLY A 111 9.45 -14.01 -6.06
N SER A 112 8.31 -14.62 -6.40
CA SER A 112 6.98 -14.06 -6.12
C SER A 112 6.47 -14.44 -4.73
N SER A 113 6.49 -15.73 -4.39
CA SER A 113 6.03 -16.27 -3.10
C SER A 113 6.80 -15.69 -1.91
N GLN A 114 8.12 -15.50 -2.05
CA GLN A 114 8.96 -14.87 -1.02
C GLN A 114 8.58 -13.39 -0.80
N LYS A 115 8.29 -12.65 -1.87
CA LYS A 115 7.86 -11.24 -1.79
C LYS A 115 6.49 -11.11 -1.12
N PHE A 116 5.54 -11.98 -1.45
CA PHE A 116 4.22 -11.99 -0.80
C PHE A 116 4.30 -12.36 0.68
N ALA A 117 5.11 -13.36 1.04
CA ALA A 117 5.35 -13.71 2.45
C ALA A 117 5.95 -12.54 3.24
N ASN A 118 6.89 -11.82 2.63
CA ASN A 118 7.49 -10.62 3.25
C ASN A 118 6.46 -9.51 3.46
N ILE A 119 5.55 -9.27 2.50
CA ILE A 119 4.49 -8.26 2.62
C ILE A 119 3.50 -8.61 3.74
N ILE A 120 3.02 -9.86 3.79
CA ILE A 120 2.10 -10.30 4.85
C ILE A 120 2.76 -10.18 6.22
N SER A 121 4.04 -10.52 6.33
CA SER A 121 4.81 -10.37 7.56
C SER A 121 4.91 -8.92 8.02
N VAL A 122 5.16 -7.98 7.09
CA VAL A 122 5.20 -6.53 7.40
C VAL A 122 3.83 -6.03 7.88
N ILE A 123 2.76 -6.36 7.17
CA ILE A 123 1.38 -5.95 7.54
C ILE A 123 1.03 -6.53 8.92
N ARG A 124 1.36 -7.80 9.18
CA ARG A 124 1.11 -8.44 10.47
C ARG A 124 1.84 -7.72 11.59
N LYS A 125 3.11 -7.37 11.40
CA LYS A 125 3.89 -6.65 12.40
C LYS A 125 3.25 -5.29 12.73
N GLN A 126 2.93 -4.49 11.70
CA GLN A 126 2.28 -3.19 11.90
C GLN A 126 0.93 -3.31 12.59
N PHE A 127 0.13 -4.29 12.17
CA PHE A 127 -1.15 -4.60 12.78
C PHE A 127 -0.97 -4.90 14.28
N THR A 128 -0.11 -5.86 14.64
CA THR A 128 0.12 -6.28 16.03
C THR A 128 0.62 -5.11 16.88
N ASP A 129 1.57 -4.31 16.37
CA ASP A 129 2.11 -3.16 17.10
C ASP A 129 1.02 -2.13 17.46
N ILE A 130 0.14 -1.79 16.50
CA ILE A 130 -0.97 -0.86 16.74
C ILE A 130 -2.03 -1.50 17.65
N PHE A 131 -2.35 -2.76 17.37
CA PHE A 131 -3.37 -3.52 18.09
C PHE A 131 -3.02 -3.62 19.57
N ASP A 132 -1.80 -4.05 19.91
CA ASP A 132 -1.33 -4.19 21.29
C ASP A 132 -1.25 -2.85 21.99
N ARG A 133 -0.85 -1.78 21.28
CA ARG A 133 -0.81 -0.43 21.84
C ARG A 133 -2.19 0.06 22.26
N ILE A 134 -3.19 -0.08 21.40
CA ILE A 134 -4.56 0.37 21.72
C ILE A 134 -5.18 -0.53 22.79
N LYS A 135 -4.98 -1.85 22.66
CA LYS A 135 -5.44 -2.84 23.63
C LYS A 135 -4.90 -2.54 25.03
N GLY A 136 -3.60 -2.30 25.15
CA GLY A 136 -2.94 -1.99 26.43
C GLY A 136 -3.29 -0.62 26.98
N ALA A 137 -3.46 0.41 26.12
CA ALA A 137 -3.80 1.76 26.59
C ALA A 137 -5.22 1.87 27.17
N ASN A 138 -6.11 0.93 26.83
CA ASN A 138 -7.52 0.95 27.24
C ASN A 138 -7.92 -0.29 28.05
N ASP A 139 -6.95 -1.13 28.45
CA ASP A 139 -7.17 -2.38 29.18
C ASP A 139 -8.21 -3.32 28.55
N TYR A 140 -8.24 -3.38 27.21
CA TYR A 140 -9.16 -4.25 26.50
C TYR A 140 -8.71 -5.71 26.53
N SER A 141 -9.66 -6.64 26.67
CA SER A 141 -9.42 -8.04 26.35
C SER A 141 -9.20 -8.22 24.84
N LEU A 142 -8.58 -9.34 24.45
CA LEU A 142 -8.34 -9.65 23.04
C LEU A 142 -9.64 -9.67 22.22
N ASP A 143 -10.72 -10.23 22.76
CA ASP A 143 -12.02 -10.31 22.08
C ASP A 143 -12.70 -8.94 21.96
N GLN A 144 -12.56 -8.07 22.97
CA GLN A 144 -13.07 -6.70 22.90
C GLN A 144 -12.33 -5.90 21.81
N MET A 145 -11.00 -6.00 21.76
CA MET A 145 -10.21 -5.31 20.74
C MET A 145 -10.53 -5.83 19.33
N CYS A 146 -10.68 -7.14 19.14
CA CYS A 146 -11.11 -7.70 17.85
C CYS A 146 -12.49 -7.19 17.42
N GLY A 147 -13.41 -7.01 18.38
CA GLY A 147 -14.71 -6.39 18.14
C GLY A 147 -14.58 -4.93 17.67
N ILE A 148 -13.72 -4.14 18.32
CA ILE A 148 -13.47 -2.74 17.95
C ILE A 148 -12.91 -2.65 16.52
N VAL A 149 -11.89 -3.45 16.19
CA VAL A 149 -11.30 -3.45 14.84
C VAL A 149 -12.34 -3.85 13.78
N SER A 150 -13.18 -4.85 14.08
CA SER A 150 -14.27 -5.27 13.20
C SER A 150 -15.27 -4.15 12.94
N VAL A 151 -15.66 -3.42 13.99
CA VAL A 151 -16.57 -2.27 13.90
C VAL A 151 -15.91 -1.11 13.15
N ASP A 152 -14.65 -0.79 13.41
CA ASP A 152 -13.94 0.29 12.70
C ASP A 152 -13.86 0.00 11.20
N ILE A 153 -13.52 -1.22 10.81
CA ILE A 153 -13.46 -1.63 9.40
C ILE A 153 -14.84 -1.52 8.74
N LEU A 154 -15.91 -1.89 9.45
CA LEU A 154 -17.26 -1.82 8.92
C LEU A 154 -17.77 -0.37 8.83
N SER A 155 -17.64 0.39 9.91
CA SER A 155 -18.33 1.66 10.12
C SER A 155 -17.52 2.89 9.75
N ARG A 156 -16.18 2.84 9.85
CA ARG A 156 -15.32 3.98 9.53
C ARG A 156 -14.70 3.89 8.14
N LEU A 157 -14.43 2.66 7.68
CA LEU A 157 -13.80 2.43 6.38
C LEU A 157 -14.78 2.00 5.30
N GLU A 158 -16.02 1.65 5.67
CA GLU A 158 -17.04 1.10 4.75
C GLU A 158 -16.55 -0.11 3.93
N MET A 159 -15.53 -0.83 4.41
CA MET A 159 -14.88 -1.94 3.69
C MET A 159 -15.63 -3.28 3.82
N GLY A 160 -16.84 -3.25 4.39
CA GLY A 160 -17.71 -4.39 4.65
C GLY A 160 -17.23 -5.30 5.80
N VAL A 161 -18.10 -6.22 6.20
CA VAL A 161 -17.93 -7.02 7.43
C VAL A 161 -16.67 -7.90 7.40
N ILE A 162 -15.94 -7.94 8.52
CA ILE A 162 -14.88 -8.90 8.82
C ILE A 162 -15.17 -9.51 10.20
N GLY A 163 -15.07 -10.84 10.32
CA GLY A 163 -15.38 -11.53 11.57
C GLY A 163 -14.30 -11.31 12.63
N LYS A 164 -14.71 -11.14 13.90
CA LYS A 164 -13.79 -11.02 15.03
C LYS A 164 -12.81 -12.20 15.13
N ASP A 165 -13.28 -13.41 14.84
CA ASP A 165 -12.47 -14.63 14.92
C ASP A 165 -11.40 -14.65 13.81
N THR A 166 -11.70 -14.07 12.65
CA THR A 166 -10.74 -13.88 11.55
C THR A 166 -9.62 -12.91 11.94
N ILE A 167 -9.97 -11.82 12.64
CA ILE A 167 -8.98 -10.85 13.15
C ILE A 167 -8.12 -11.51 14.23
N LYS A 168 -8.74 -12.27 15.13
CA LYS A 168 -8.07 -13.01 16.20
C LYS A 168 -7.10 -14.05 15.64
N GLY A 169 -7.50 -14.80 14.61
CA GLY A 169 -6.63 -15.72 13.89
C GLY A 169 -5.41 -15.02 13.29
N PHE A 170 -5.63 -13.87 12.63
CA PHE A 170 -4.53 -13.09 12.06
C PHE A 170 -3.54 -12.58 13.12
N TYR A 171 -4.04 -12.12 14.27
CA TYR A 171 -3.22 -11.74 15.42
C TYR A 171 -2.32 -12.89 15.90
N HIS A 172 -2.82 -14.12 15.91
CA HIS A 172 -2.06 -15.32 16.28
C HIS A 172 -1.17 -15.87 15.15
N GLY A 173 -1.16 -15.23 13.97
CA GLY A 173 -0.28 -15.61 12.88
C GLY A 173 -0.93 -16.43 11.78
N GLU A 174 -2.25 -16.61 11.79
CA GLU A 174 -2.97 -17.21 10.67
C GLU A 174 -2.90 -16.30 9.44
N ASN A 175 -3.01 -16.90 8.25
CA ASN A 175 -3.01 -16.14 7.01
C ASN A 175 -4.43 -15.73 6.64
N LEU A 176 -4.57 -14.47 6.20
CA LEU A 176 -5.82 -13.95 5.66
C LEU A 176 -5.90 -14.18 4.15
N ASN A 177 -7.13 -14.27 3.64
CA ASN A 177 -7.34 -14.07 2.21
C ASN A 177 -7.04 -12.60 1.83
N SER A 178 -6.76 -12.36 0.55
CA SER A 178 -6.38 -11.04 0.05
C SER A 178 -7.38 -9.94 0.41
N LYS A 179 -8.68 -10.22 0.33
CA LYS A 179 -9.75 -9.27 0.66
C LYS A 179 -9.72 -8.84 2.12
N ASN A 180 -9.51 -9.78 3.05
CA ASN A 180 -9.41 -9.47 4.47
C ASN A 180 -8.09 -8.78 4.82
N LEU A 181 -7.01 -9.10 4.10
CA LEU A 181 -5.73 -8.42 4.26
C LEU A 181 -5.81 -6.94 3.84
N GLU A 182 -6.53 -6.64 2.75
CA GLU A 182 -6.80 -5.26 2.31
C GLU A 182 -7.55 -4.44 3.37
N LYS A 183 -8.56 -5.04 4.02
CA LYS A 183 -9.30 -4.42 5.13
C LYS A 183 -8.40 -4.09 6.32
N ILE A 184 -7.52 -5.02 6.69
CA ILE A 184 -6.57 -4.82 7.78
C ILE A 184 -5.54 -3.75 7.41
N GLY A 185 -5.05 -3.74 6.17
CA GLY A 185 -4.18 -2.68 5.64
C GLY A 185 -4.83 -1.29 5.76
N ALA A 186 -6.07 -1.16 5.29
CA ALA A 186 -6.82 0.10 5.39
C ALA A 186 -7.02 0.55 6.85
N TRP A 187 -7.24 -0.38 7.78
CA TRP A 187 -7.35 -0.06 9.21
C TRP A 187 -6.03 0.42 9.81
N ILE A 188 -4.89 -0.21 9.46
CA ILE A 188 -3.55 0.25 9.86
C ILE A 188 -3.34 1.70 9.41
N ASP A 189 -3.59 1.99 8.13
CA ASP A 189 -3.36 3.31 7.54
C ASP A 189 -4.24 4.40 8.20
N ASN A 190 -5.52 4.12 8.42
CA ASN A 190 -6.44 5.07 9.08
C ASN A 190 -6.08 5.31 10.55
N THR A 191 -5.58 4.28 11.23
CA THR A 191 -5.19 4.39 12.66
C THR A 191 -3.86 5.11 12.84
N HIS A 192 -3.03 5.17 11.79
CA HIS A 192 -1.83 6.01 11.74
C HIS A 192 -2.15 7.50 11.54
N LEU A 193 -3.23 7.84 10.82
CA LEU A 193 -3.61 9.21 10.46
C LEU A 193 -4.22 10.02 11.62
N HIS A 194 -4.84 9.39 12.61
CA HIS A 194 -5.42 10.08 13.77
C HIS A 194 -4.42 10.38 14.90
N ARG A 195 -3.12 10.45 14.60
CA ARG A 195 -2.05 10.65 15.60
C ARG A 195 -1.21 11.91 15.41
N TYR A 196 -1.64 12.85 14.57
CA TYR A 196 -1.10 14.21 14.49
C TYR A 196 -2.22 15.24 14.36
#